data_AF-A0A7K9KTM3-F1
#
_entry.id   AF-A0A7K9KTM3-F1
#
_cell.length_a   1.000
_cell.length_b   1.000
_cell.length_c   1.000
_cell.angle_alpha   90.00
_cell.angle_beta   90.00
_cell.angle_gamma   90.00
#
_symmetry.space_group_name_H-M   'P 1'
#
loop_
_entity.id
_entity.type
_entity.pdbx_description
1 polymer ?
#
loop_
_entity_poly.entity_id
_entity_poly.type
_entity_poly.pdbx_seq_one_letter_code
_entity_poly.pdbx_strand_id
1 'polypeptide(L)'
;MSLHSARVAALLAWVNSTKVCPDPLNNLSQLQDCSVFIRIIHKIHGSKEGESVLEQPLPERISFIHGFLQKHCRHKLAAENLVSAQKLLDGDELALAKVAVLLLYHTSMSSKNPGDWCEFDYKTQVELASILKFVLDNEECLNENLEPFLQRKAEPSSSSVSSSSFEEHSPPFSLPHKREVRFLELQKIAAFPSTNLPSTPSSPMGDIMQTPQFQLRRLKEQLAFERENREELEVEVAENNKLVMEKDAQITTMQQRIDRLVKLSEKQAEDRLEPKEIEELREKNESLVGRLHEAFRQCQDLKTEKAQMDRKISQLSEENGDLSFKLREIASNMVQLQRALNELSEEHNSAMAQSQEKQRQLEKELHAALQDKKCSEEKIEILQGKISMLEDQLAKLEECSTQEKGEVMGDILKLEELKQEVSSLTAKGVQLEEEKQQLDSLVTSLQNSLSESHRARERLKRDLQARAAEDQA
;
A
#
# COMPACT_ATOMS: atom_id res chain seq x y z
N MET A 1 -38.49 -9.63 9.25
CA MET A 1 -37.82 -10.10 8.01
C MET A 1 -37.80 -11.62 8.06
N SER A 2 -38.23 -12.31 7.01
CA SER A 2 -38.26 -13.78 6.98
C SER A 2 -36.90 -14.37 6.65
N LEU A 3 -36.53 -15.49 7.28
CA LEU A 3 -35.29 -16.23 6.99
C LEU A 3 -35.27 -16.81 5.57
N HIS A 4 -34.08 -16.99 5.00
CA HIS A 4 -33.91 -17.64 3.71
C HIS A 4 -34.28 -19.14 3.81
N SER A 5 -35.36 -19.54 3.14
CA SER A 5 -35.92 -20.91 3.21
C SER A 5 -34.92 -22.02 2.88
N ALA A 6 -34.10 -21.85 1.84
CA ALA A 6 -33.08 -22.85 1.48
C ALA A 6 -32.02 -23.06 2.58
N ARG A 7 -31.55 -21.98 3.23
CA ARG A 7 -30.57 -22.08 4.33
C ARG A 7 -31.19 -22.71 5.57
N VAL A 8 -32.44 -22.37 5.89
CA VAL A 8 -33.17 -23.00 6.99
C VAL A 8 -33.35 -24.50 6.74
N ALA A 9 -33.75 -24.89 5.53
CA ALA A 9 -33.89 -26.29 5.14
C ALA A 9 -32.54 -27.03 5.24
N ALA A 10 -31.45 -26.42 4.80
CA ALA A 10 -30.10 -27.00 4.89
C ALA A 10 -29.65 -27.17 6.35
N LEU A 11 -29.89 -26.17 7.21
CA LEU A 11 -29.58 -26.26 8.64
C LEU A 11 -30.39 -27.35 9.33
N LEU A 12 -31.69 -27.47 9.04
CA LEU A 12 -32.53 -28.54 9.59
C LEU A 12 -32.10 -29.92 9.10
N ALA A 13 -31.74 -30.05 7.82
CA ALA A 13 -31.19 -31.29 7.27
C ALA A 13 -29.89 -31.68 8.00
N TRP A 14 -29.01 -30.73 8.28
CA TRP A 14 -27.81 -30.97 9.10
C TRP A 14 -28.15 -31.36 10.54
N VAL A 15 -29.05 -30.64 11.22
CA VAL A 15 -29.45 -31.01 12.59
C VAL A 15 -29.98 -32.44 12.64
N ASN A 16 -30.82 -32.83 11.68
CA ASN A 16 -31.37 -34.19 11.60
C ASN A 16 -30.29 -35.25 11.34
N SER A 17 -29.23 -34.93 10.58
CA SER A 17 -28.14 -35.89 10.33
C SER A 17 -27.28 -36.16 11.57
N THR A 18 -27.32 -35.28 12.58
CA THR A 18 -26.57 -35.49 13.83
C THR A 18 -27.08 -36.70 14.63
N LYS A 19 -28.29 -37.24 14.32
CA LYS A 19 -28.95 -38.37 15.01
C LYS A 19 -29.12 -38.15 16.52
N VAL A 20 -29.15 -36.89 16.93
CA VAL A 20 -29.27 -36.47 18.33
C VAL A 20 -30.74 -36.47 18.80
N CYS A 21 -31.66 -36.24 17.87
CA CYS A 21 -33.11 -36.32 18.10
C CYS A 21 -33.65 -37.60 17.44
N PRO A 22 -34.53 -38.37 18.12
CA PRO A 22 -35.14 -39.57 17.53
C PRO A 22 -36.15 -39.22 16.42
N ASP A 23 -36.81 -38.07 16.51
CA ASP A 23 -37.79 -37.61 15.53
C ASP A 23 -37.20 -36.51 14.61
N PRO A 24 -37.40 -36.61 13.28
CA PRO A 24 -36.94 -35.58 12.34
C PRO A 24 -37.63 -34.22 12.59
N LEU A 25 -36.82 -33.17 12.66
CA LEU A 25 -37.29 -31.80 12.80
C LEU A 25 -37.66 -31.22 11.44
N ASN A 26 -38.82 -30.57 11.37
CA ASN A 26 -39.35 -29.93 10.17
C ASN A 26 -39.31 -28.39 10.25
N ASN A 27 -39.23 -27.81 11.46
CA ASN A 27 -39.22 -26.37 11.68
C ASN A 27 -38.20 -25.96 12.75
N LEU A 28 -37.64 -24.74 12.63
CA LEU A 28 -36.68 -24.20 13.60
C LEU A 28 -37.28 -24.00 14.99
N SER A 29 -38.56 -23.68 15.08
CA SER A 29 -39.30 -23.51 16.34
C SER A 29 -39.26 -24.76 17.23
N GLN A 30 -39.03 -25.95 16.67
CA GLN A 30 -38.84 -27.18 17.45
C GLN A 30 -37.51 -27.22 18.22
N LEU A 31 -36.57 -26.30 17.92
CA LEU A 31 -35.29 -26.13 18.63
C LEU A 31 -35.38 -25.15 19.79
N GLN A 32 -36.55 -24.53 20.02
CA GLN A 32 -36.74 -23.50 21.05
C GLN A 32 -36.44 -24.01 22.46
N ASP A 33 -36.67 -25.29 22.73
CA ASP A 33 -36.41 -25.91 24.02
C ASP A 33 -34.90 -26.07 24.33
N CYS A 34 -34.03 -25.77 23.35
CA CYS A 34 -32.57 -25.84 23.45
C CYS A 34 -32.02 -27.25 23.73
N SER A 35 -32.85 -28.29 23.83
CA SER A 35 -32.43 -29.64 24.22
C SER A 35 -31.58 -30.29 23.14
N VAL A 36 -31.97 -30.10 21.88
CA VAL A 36 -31.23 -30.60 20.71
C VAL A 36 -29.86 -29.93 20.62
N PHE A 37 -29.78 -28.62 20.85
CA PHE A 37 -28.51 -27.89 20.85
C PHE A 37 -27.55 -28.37 21.94
N ILE A 38 -28.04 -28.59 23.17
CA ILE A 38 -27.22 -29.11 24.27
C ILE A 38 -26.68 -30.51 23.94
N ARG A 39 -27.51 -31.38 23.38
CA ARG A 39 -27.06 -32.72 22.97
C ARG A 39 -26.07 -32.69 21.80
N ILE A 40 -26.21 -31.74 20.86
CA ILE A 40 -25.19 -31.51 19.81
C ILE A 40 -23.87 -31.07 20.46
N ILE A 41 -23.90 -30.12 21.40
CA ILE A 41 -22.70 -29.66 22.13
C ILE A 41 -22.02 -30.83 22.85
N HIS A 42 -22.81 -31.67 23.54
CA HIS A 42 -22.32 -32.90 24.18
C HIS A 42 -21.63 -33.83 23.18
N LYS A 43 -22.20 -34.01 21.99
CA LYS A 43 -21.57 -34.82 20.92
C LYS A 43 -20.25 -34.24 20.42
N ILE A 44 -20.09 -32.91 20.41
CA ILE A 44 -18.86 -32.24 19.98
C ILE A 44 -17.73 -32.42 21.00
N HIS A 45 -18.01 -32.28 22.31
CA HIS A 45 -16.99 -32.22 23.37
C HIS A 45 -16.87 -33.49 24.21
N GLY A 46 -17.85 -34.39 24.17
CA GLY A 46 -17.89 -35.59 25.02
C GLY A 46 -18.01 -35.30 26.52
N SER A 47 -18.26 -34.04 26.93
CA SER A 47 -18.30 -33.65 28.35
C SER A 47 -19.62 -34.03 29.00
N LYS A 48 -19.56 -34.65 30.19
CA LYS A 48 -20.75 -35.10 30.95
C LYS A 48 -21.60 -33.94 31.50
N GLU A 49 -21.11 -32.70 31.40
CA GLU A 49 -21.77 -31.49 31.88
C GLU A 49 -23.13 -31.27 31.21
N GLY A 50 -23.24 -31.58 29.91
CA GLY A 50 -24.46 -31.38 29.12
C GLY A 50 -25.66 -32.22 29.60
N GLU A 51 -25.44 -33.39 30.21
CA GLU A 51 -26.53 -34.25 30.69
C GLU A 51 -27.22 -33.64 31.91
N SER A 52 -26.44 -33.04 32.83
CA SER A 52 -26.96 -32.39 34.04
C SER A 52 -27.79 -31.13 33.75
N VAL A 53 -27.52 -30.47 32.61
CA VAL A 53 -28.20 -29.23 32.19
C VAL A 53 -29.52 -29.50 31.46
N LEU A 54 -29.72 -30.70 30.89
CA LEU A 54 -30.97 -31.03 30.18
C LEU A 54 -32.20 -31.05 31.10
N GLU A 55 -32.01 -31.35 32.38
CA GLU A 55 -33.08 -31.37 33.40
C GLU A 55 -33.39 -29.97 33.96
N GLN A 56 -32.59 -28.95 33.63
CA GLN A 56 -32.74 -27.58 34.11
C GLN A 56 -33.78 -26.77 33.31
N PRO A 57 -34.35 -25.70 33.89
CA PRO A 57 -35.30 -24.84 33.21
C PRO A 57 -34.69 -24.12 31.98
N LEU A 58 -35.56 -23.69 31.04
CA LEU A 58 -35.14 -23.07 29.77
C LEU A 58 -34.09 -21.94 29.89
N PRO A 59 -34.17 -21.01 30.87
CA PRO A 59 -33.17 -19.95 31.01
C PRO A 59 -31.77 -20.49 31.31
N GLU A 60 -31.66 -21.54 32.12
CA GLU A 60 -30.37 -22.18 32.46
C GLU A 60 -29.80 -22.93 31.26
N ARG A 61 -30.66 -23.59 30.49
CA ARG A 61 -30.29 -24.24 29.21
C ARG A 61 -29.78 -23.21 28.19
N ILE A 62 -30.41 -22.05 28.09
CA ILE A 62 -29.95 -20.94 27.22
C ILE A 62 -28.62 -20.38 27.74
N SER A 63 -28.47 -20.20 29.06
CA SER A 63 -27.22 -19.73 29.66
C SER A 63 -26.06 -20.67 29.38
N PHE A 64 -26.28 -21.98 29.42
CA PHE A 64 -25.27 -22.97 29.05
C PHE A 64 -24.85 -22.84 27.58
N ILE A 65 -25.79 -22.71 26.65
CA ILE A 65 -25.49 -22.52 25.22
C ILE A 65 -24.71 -21.22 25.01
N HIS A 66 -25.10 -20.14 25.67
CA HIS A 66 -24.38 -18.86 25.57
C HIS A 66 -22.97 -18.96 26.13
N GLY A 67 -22.79 -19.59 27.29
CA GLY A 67 -21.47 -19.83 27.89
C GLY A 67 -20.57 -20.68 26.98
N PHE A 68 -21.12 -21.70 26.35
CA PHE A 68 -20.43 -22.50 25.35
C PHE A 68 -19.97 -21.66 24.15
N LEU A 69 -20.90 -20.95 23.50
CA LEU A 69 -20.59 -20.12 22.35
C LEU A 69 -19.56 -19.04 22.70
N GLN A 70 -19.66 -18.42 23.88
CA GLN A 70 -18.71 -17.42 24.36
C GLN A 70 -17.31 -18.00 24.62
N LYS A 71 -17.22 -19.21 25.19
CA LYS A 71 -15.95 -19.91 25.42
C LYS A 71 -15.23 -20.23 24.10
N HIS A 72 -15.98 -20.66 23.09
CA HIS A 72 -15.44 -21.13 21.81
C HIS A 72 -15.38 -20.05 20.71
N CYS A 73 -15.94 -18.87 20.94
CA CYS A 73 -15.75 -17.70 20.08
C CYS A 73 -14.38 -17.04 20.34
N ARG A 74 -13.60 -16.78 19.27
CA ARG A 74 -12.25 -16.19 19.40
C ARG A 74 -12.24 -14.77 19.98
N HIS A 75 -13.28 -13.98 19.72
CA HIS A 75 -13.40 -12.60 20.18
C HIS A 75 -14.41 -12.53 21.32
N LYS A 76 -13.91 -12.50 22.57
CA LYS A 76 -14.73 -12.45 23.79
C LYS A 76 -15.74 -11.29 23.81
N LEU A 77 -15.41 -10.16 23.17
CA LEU A 77 -16.25 -8.96 23.07
C LEU A 77 -17.32 -9.04 21.95
N ALA A 78 -17.13 -9.88 20.93
CA ALA A 78 -18.10 -10.07 19.84
C ALA A 78 -19.15 -11.14 20.18
N ALA A 79 -18.82 -12.05 21.11
CA ALA A 79 -19.69 -13.15 21.53
C ALA A 79 -20.94 -12.69 22.30
N GLU A 80 -20.83 -11.64 23.13
CA GLU A 80 -21.96 -11.08 23.91
C GLU A 80 -23.09 -10.53 23.02
N ASN A 81 -22.79 -10.24 21.74
CA ASN A 81 -23.74 -9.66 20.79
C ASN A 81 -24.22 -10.64 19.71
N LEU A 82 -23.70 -11.88 19.64
CA LEU A 82 -24.00 -12.79 18.53
C LEU A 82 -25.42 -13.40 18.63
N VAL A 83 -25.83 -13.81 19.83
CA VAL A 83 -27.13 -14.43 20.09
C VAL A 83 -27.74 -13.84 21.36
N SER A 84 -28.85 -13.13 21.23
CA SER A 84 -29.56 -12.55 22.38
C SER A 84 -30.33 -13.63 23.14
N ALA A 85 -30.04 -13.79 24.43
CA ALA A 85 -30.75 -14.73 25.32
C ALA A 85 -32.26 -14.43 25.37
N GLN A 86 -32.65 -13.15 25.32
CA GLN A 86 -34.06 -12.75 25.28
C GLN A 86 -34.75 -13.23 23.99
N LYS A 87 -34.10 -13.06 22.83
CA LYS A 87 -34.66 -13.52 21.55
C LYS A 87 -34.79 -15.05 21.47
N LEU A 88 -33.89 -15.80 22.13
CA LEU A 88 -34.01 -17.26 22.26
C LEU A 88 -35.19 -17.67 23.15
N LEU A 89 -35.39 -16.98 24.29
CA LEU A 89 -36.56 -17.19 25.15
C LEU A 89 -37.86 -16.93 24.39
N ASP A 90 -37.88 -15.85 23.60
CA ASP A 90 -39.03 -15.46 22.78
C ASP A 90 -39.28 -16.40 21.58
N GLY A 91 -38.37 -17.35 21.32
CA GLY A 91 -38.48 -18.32 20.23
C GLY A 91 -38.22 -17.74 18.84
N ASP A 92 -37.44 -16.66 18.75
CA ASP A 92 -37.09 -16.04 17.46
C ASP A 92 -36.31 -17.02 16.58
N GLU A 93 -36.89 -17.39 15.43
CA GLU A 93 -36.28 -18.33 14.50
C GLU A 93 -34.91 -17.87 14.02
N LEU A 94 -34.68 -16.56 13.94
CA LEU A 94 -33.38 -16.00 13.58
C LEU A 94 -32.33 -16.30 14.65
N ALA A 95 -32.67 -16.17 15.93
CA ALA A 95 -31.76 -16.51 17.02
C ALA A 95 -31.44 -18.01 17.02
N LEU A 96 -32.44 -18.87 16.79
CA LEU A 96 -32.27 -20.32 16.66
C LEU A 96 -31.39 -20.68 15.45
N ALA A 97 -31.58 -20.02 14.31
CA ALA A 97 -30.75 -20.20 13.12
C ALA A 97 -29.30 -19.77 13.36
N LYS A 98 -29.07 -18.66 14.06
CA LYS A 98 -27.71 -18.21 14.43
C LYS A 98 -27.01 -19.27 15.30
N VAL A 99 -27.68 -19.81 16.31
CA VAL A 99 -27.12 -20.91 17.13
C VAL A 99 -26.81 -22.14 16.27
N ALA A 100 -27.73 -22.54 15.39
CA ALA A 100 -27.52 -23.69 14.50
C ALA A 100 -26.30 -23.50 13.55
N VAL A 101 -26.08 -22.30 13.00
CA VAL A 101 -24.91 -21.99 12.17
C VAL A 101 -23.60 -22.11 12.95
N LEU A 102 -23.56 -21.62 14.17
CA LEU A 102 -22.36 -21.68 15.00
C LEU A 102 -22.05 -23.12 15.42
N LEU A 103 -23.07 -23.88 15.81
CA LEU A 103 -22.89 -25.30 16.13
C LEU A 103 -22.52 -26.13 14.91
N LEU A 104 -23.04 -25.79 13.72
CA LEU A 104 -22.61 -26.37 12.45
C LEU A 104 -21.11 -26.15 12.27
N TYR A 105 -20.66 -24.90 12.38
CA TYR A 105 -19.24 -24.54 12.26
C TYR A 105 -18.35 -25.31 13.26
N HIS A 106 -18.70 -25.31 14.55
CA HIS A 106 -17.92 -26.04 15.56
C HIS A 106 -17.94 -27.55 15.33
N THR A 107 -19.06 -28.12 14.88
CA THR A 107 -19.14 -29.54 14.51
C THR A 107 -18.21 -29.85 13.34
N SER A 108 -18.13 -28.97 12.33
CA SER A 108 -17.22 -29.12 11.19
C SER A 108 -15.74 -28.97 11.59
N MET A 109 -15.43 -28.19 12.63
CA MET A 109 -14.07 -28.07 13.19
C MET A 109 -13.70 -29.27 14.08
N SER A 110 -14.66 -29.84 14.81
CA SER A 110 -14.41 -30.98 15.70
C SER A 110 -14.54 -32.34 15.03
N SER A 111 -15.16 -32.44 13.86
CA SER A 111 -15.32 -33.73 13.16
C SER A 111 -13.96 -34.36 12.92
N LYS A 112 -13.87 -35.69 13.03
CA LYS A 112 -12.64 -36.46 12.72
C LYS A 112 -12.68 -36.99 11.28
N ASN A 113 -13.89 -37.25 10.76
CA ASN A 113 -14.12 -37.82 9.44
C ASN A 113 -14.75 -36.79 8.47
N PRO A 114 -14.14 -36.54 7.30
CA PRO A 114 -14.76 -35.71 6.26
C PRO A 114 -15.88 -36.42 5.49
N GLY A 115 -16.05 -37.74 5.65
CA GLY A 115 -17.06 -38.54 4.95
C GLY A 115 -18.50 -38.32 5.43
N ASP A 116 -18.68 -37.74 6.61
CA ASP A 116 -20.00 -37.52 7.25
C ASP A 116 -20.88 -36.53 6.46
N TRP A 117 -20.29 -35.78 5.54
CA TRP A 117 -21.00 -34.78 4.71
C TRP A 117 -21.43 -35.30 3.35
N CYS A 118 -21.02 -36.52 2.98
CA CYS A 118 -21.43 -37.14 1.72
C CYS A 118 -22.87 -37.68 1.75
N GLU A 119 -23.51 -37.74 2.93
CA GLU A 119 -24.88 -38.22 3.11
C GLU A 119 -25.95 -37.20 2.64
N PHE A 120 -25.58 -35.94 2.47
CA PHE A 120 -26.50 -34.87 2.05
C PHE A 120 -26.69 -34.84 0.53
N ASP A 121 -27.88 -34.40 0.09
CA ASP A 121 -28.10 -34.07 -1.32
C ASP A 121 -27.26 -32.86 -1.76
N TYR A 122 -26.97 -32.78 -3.06
CA TYR A 122 -26.09 -31.75 -3.61
C TYR A 122 -26.56 -30.32 -3.28
N LYS A 123 -27.87 -30.06 -3.28
CA LYS A 123 -28.42 -28.73 -2.98
C LYS A 123 -28.17 -28.35 -1.52
N THR A 124 -28.41 -29.26 -0.59
CA THR A 124 -28.07 -29.07 0.83
C THR A 124 -26.57 -28.89 1.03
N GLN A 125 -25.73 -29.66 0.32
CA GLN A 125 -24.28 -29.49 0.38
C GLN A 125 -23.84 -28.09 -0.08
N VAL A 126 -24.41 -27.54 -1.16
CA VAL A 126 -24.10 -26.18 -1.64
C VAL A 126 -24.47 -25.11 -0.60
N GLU A 127 -25.63 -25.23 0.03
CA GLU A 127 -26.08 -24.26 1.03
C GLU A 127 -25.26 -24.36 2.32
N LEU A 128 -24.99 -25.57 2.83
CA LEU A 128 -24.12 -25.78 4.00
C LEU A 128 -22.70 -25.30 3.72
N ALA A 129 -22.19 -25.55 2.52
CA ALA A 129 -20.91 -25.03 2.05
C ALA A 129 -20.90 -23.50 2.05
N SER A 130 -21.92 -22.86 1.49
CA SER A 130 -22.06 -21.40 1.50
C SER A 130 -22.08 -20.84 2.93
N ILE A 131 -22.79 -21.48 3.86
CA ILE A 131 -22.84 -21.09 5.27
C ILE A 131 -21.47 -21.19 5.93
N LEU A 132 -20.78 -22.33 5.79
CA LEU A 132 -19.45 -22.51 6.38
C LEU A 132 -18.42 -21.55 5.79
N LYS A 133 -18.43 -21.36 4.47
CA LYS A 133 -17.58 -20.38 3.81
C LYS A 133 -17.82 -18.97 4.34
N PHE A 134 -19.09 -18.58 4.47
CA PHE A 134 -19.45 -17.30 5.04
C PHE A 134 -18.89 -17.11 6.46
N VAL A 135 -19.01 -18.13 7.32
CA VAL A 135 -18.46 -18.07 8.68
C VAL A 135 -16.95 -17.93 8.67
N LEU A 136 -16.25 -18.69 7.81
CA LEU A 136 -14.79 -18.64 7.68
C LEU A 136 -14.25 -17.30 7.19
N ASP A 137 -14.99 -16.66 6.27
CA ASP A 137 -14.62 -15.40 5.63
C ASP A 137 -14.91 -14.18 6.53
N ASN A 138 -15.85 -14.30 7.48
CA ASN A 138 -16.35 -13.18 8.30
C ASN A 138 -16.08 -13.32 9.81
N GLU A 139 -15.15 -14.19 10.24
CA GLU A 139 -14.94 -14.53 11.66
C GLU A 139 -14.79 -13.34 12.61
N GLU A 140 -14.16 -12.25 12.17
CA GLU A 140 -13.89 -11.06 12.98
C GLU A 140 -15.13 -10.16 13.14
N CYS A 141 -16.12 -10.27 12.24
CA CYS A 141 -17.30 -9.40 12.17
C CYS A 141 -18.62 -10.18 12.02
N LEU A 142 -18.66 -11.42 12.53
CA LEU A 142 -19.83 -12.32 12.45
C LEU A 142 -21.12 -11.71 13.01
N ASN A 143 -21.01 -10.92 14.08
CA ASN A 143 -22.13 -10.21 14.73
C ASN A 143 -22.98 -9.43 13.71
N GLU A 144 -22.32 -8.55 12.95
CA GLU A 144 -22.98 -7.57 12.08
C GLU A 144 -23.46 -8.20 10.76
N ASN A 145 -22.76 -9.25 10.29
CA ASN A 145 -22.94 -9.79 8.95
C ASN A 145 -23.80 -11.07 8.90
N LEU A 146 -23.92 -11.81 10.00
CA LEU A 146 -24.66 -13.09 9.99
C LEU A 146 -26.17 -12.90 9.84
N GLU A 147 -26.72 -11.85 10.43
CA GLU A 147 -28.14 -11.50 10.30
C GLU A 147 -28.55 -11.14 8.86
N PRO A 148 -27.89 -10.18 8.18
CA PRO A 148 -28.21 -9.88 6.79
C PRO A 148 -27.90 -11.06 5.87
N PHE A 149 -26.89 -11.90 6.18
CA PHE A 149 -26.65 -13.13 5.45
C PHE A 149 -27.86 -14.05 5.53
N LEU A 150 -28.35 -14.41 6.73
CA LEU A 150 -29.47 -15.34 6.91
C LEU A 150 -30.82 -14.82 6.36
N GLN A 151 -31.00 -13.50 6.31
CA GLN A 151 -32.22 -12.86 5.81
C GLN A 151 -32.20 -12.54 4.30
N ARG A 152 -31.02 -12.47 3.66
CA ARG A 152 -30.91 -12.07 2.23
C ARG A 152 -31.72 -13.02 1.35
N LYS A 153 -32.68 -12.50 0.60
CA LYS A 153 -33.41 -13.20 -0.47
C LYS A 153 -32.48 -13.33 -1.69
N ALA A 154 -32.41 -14.50 -2.32
CA ALA A 154 -31.62 -14.69 -3.53
C ALA A 154 -32.10 -13.74 -4.65
N GLU A 155 -31.28 -12.75 -5.03
CA GLU A 155 -31.26 -12.27 -6.40
C GLU A 155 -30.32 -13.20 -7.19
N PRO A 156 -30.76 -13.73 -8.34
CA PRO A 156 -29.92 -14.59 -9.16
C PRO A 156 -28.76 -13.76 -9.71
N SER A 157 -27.54 -14.19 -9.43
CA SER A 157 -26.35 -13.75 -10.14
C SER A 157 -26.43 -14.20 -11.60
N SER A 158 -27.14 -13.45 -12.45
CA SER A 158 -26.93 -13.47 -13.89
C SER A 158 -25.84 -12.46 -14.22
N SER A 159 -24.62 -12.94 -14.40
CA SER A 159 -23.58 -12.21 -15.12
C SER A 159 -24.03 -12.05 -16.57
N SER A 160 -24.63 -10.90 -16.89
CA SER A 160 -24.87 -10.45 -18.26
C SER A 160 -24.74 -8.94 -18.30
N VAL A 161 -23.56 -8.54 -18.78
CA VAL A 161 -23.24 -7.33 -19.54
C VAL A 161 -24.47 -6.50 -19.96
N SER A 162 -24.57 -5.25 -19.50
CA SER A 162 -24.63 -4.04 -20.35
C SER A 162 -25.10 -2.77 -19.60
N SER A 163 -24.18 -1.81 -19.61
CA SER A 163 -24.22 -0.35 -19.57
C SER A 163 -25.53 0.44 -19.79
N SER A 164 -25.69 1.52 -19.01
CA SER A 164 -26.09 2.88 -19.46
C SER A 164 -25.51 3.92 -18.48
N SER A 165 -24.42 4.64 -18.77
CA SER A 165 -24.30 5.86 -19.60
C SER A 165 -25.00 7.10 -19.01
N PHE A 166 -24.22 8.07 -18.52
CA PHE A 166 -24.27 9.49 -18.96
C PHE A 166 -22.87 10.14 -18.86
N GLU A 167 -22.68 11.13 -19.75
CA GLU A 167 -21.49 11.78 -20.33
C GLU A 167 -20.48 12.40 -19.31
N GLU A 168 -19.20 12.58 -19.61
CA GLU A 168 -18.67 13.55 -20.59
C GLU A 168 -17.18 13.33 -20.97
N HIS A 169 -16.92 13.51 -22.28
CA HIS A 169 -15.67 13.87 -22.99
C HIS A 169 -14.49 12.87 -23.14
N SER A 170 -14.27 12.48 -24.40
CA SER A 170 -13.07 11.79 -24.97
C SER A 170 -12.17 12.80 -25.73
N PRO A 171 -11.01 12.48 -26.41
CA PRO A 171 -10.44 11.17 -26.77
C PRO A 171 -8.84 11.14 -26.71
N PRO A 172 -8.07 10.32 -27.49
CA PRO A 172 -7.30 9.19 -26.95
C PRO A 172 -5.79 9.10 -27.36
N PHE A 173 -4.95 8.41 -26.60
CA PHE A 173 -3.72 7.77 -27.13
C PHE A 173 -3.47 6.43 -26.44
N SER A 174 -3.07 5.45 -27.23
CA SER A 174 -3.07 4.01 -27.00
C SER A 174 -1.67 3.45 -26.70
N LEU A 175 -1.58 2.51 -25.73
CA LEU A 175 -0.74 1.27 -25.68
C LEU A 175 -0.60 0.75 -24.21
N PRO A 176 -0.25 -0.54 -23.94
CA PRO A 176 -0.67 -1.79 -24.57
C PRO A 176 -1.22 -2.82 -23.54
N HIS A 177 -1.80 -3.90 -24.08
CA HIS A 177 -2.40 -5.03 -23.38
C HIS A 177 -1.44 -5.72 -22.38
N LYS A 178 -1.89 -5.89 -21.13
CA LYS A 178 -1.27 -6.82 -20.18
C LYS A 178 -1.66 -8.26 -20.57
N ARG A 179 -0.64 -9.08 -20.85
CA ARG A 179 -0.74 -10.54 -20.98
C ARG A 179 -1.39 -11.12 -19.73
N GLU A 180 -2.53 -11.77 -19.91
CA GLU A 180 -3.16 -12.62 -18.91
C GLU A 180 -2.31 -13.89 -18.74
N VAL A 181 -1.66 -14.03 -17.58
CA VAL A 181 -0.94 -15.25 -17.24
C VAL A 181 -1.98 -16.26 -16.75
N ARG A 182 -2.30 -17.25 -17.59
CA ARG A 182 -3.08 -18.42 -17.17
C ARG A 182 -2.21 -19.28 -16.25
N PHE A 183 -2.56 -19.33 -14.97
CA PHE A 183 -1.99 -20.31 -14.05
C PHE A 183 -2.55 -21.70 -14.41
N LEU A 184 -1.66 -22.68 -14.61
CA LEU A 184 -2.06 -24.08 -14.65
C LEU A 184 -2.63 -24.48 -13.29
N GLU A 185 -3.73 -25.21 -13.31
CA GLU A 185 -4.35 -25.84 -12.15
C GLU A 185 -3.32 -26.74 -11.45
N LEU A 186 -2.99 -26.42 -10.19
CA LEU A 186 -2.03 -27.17 -9.40
C LEU A 186 -2.60 -28.55 -9.06
N GLN A 187 -2.09 -29.57 -9.75
CA GLN A 187 -2.35 -30.97 -9.45
C GLN A 187 -1.85 -31.30 -8.03
N LYS A 188 -2.72 -31.86 -7.19
CA LYS A 188 -2.45 -32.28 -5.79
C LYS A 188 -1.30 -33.29 -5.72
N ILE A 189 -0.13 -32.92 -5.18
CA ILE A 189 1.04 -33.81 -5.01
C ILE A 189 1.11 -34.43 -3.59
N ALA A 190 -0.02 -34.56 -2.89
CA ALA A 190 -0.04 -35.18 -1.56
C ALA A 190 -1.29 -36.03 -1.37
N ALA A 191 -1.32 -37.21 -2.00
CA ALA A 191 -2.16 -38.32 -1.59
C ALA A 191 -1.41 -39.63 -1.86
N PHE A 192 -1.31 -40.47 -0.83
CA PHE A 192 -0.75 -41.82 -0.90
C PHE A 192 -1.52 -42.68 -1.92
N PRO A 193 -0.90 -43.74 -2.49
CA PRO A 193 -1.52 -44.51 -3.56
C PRO A 193 -2.64 -45.36 -2.98
N SER A 194 -3.88 -45.02 -3.31
CA SER A 194 -4.98 -45.96 -3.27
C SER A 194 -5.68 -45.89 -4.62
N THR A 195 -5.32 -46.89 -5.43
CA THR A 195 -6.14 -47.55 -6.43
C THR A 195 -7.14 -46.69 -7.21
N ASN A 196 -6.82 -46.49 -8.48
CA ASN A 196 -7.69 -46.04 -9.57
C ASN A 196 -9.18 -46.35 -9.34
N LEU A 197 -9.95 -45.31 -9.00
CA LEU A 197 -11.40 -45.27 -9.17
C LEU A 197 -11.77 -43.94 -9.84
N PRO A 198 -12.78 -43.93 -10.73
CA PRO A 198 -13.20 -42.73 -11.46
C PRO A 198 -13.57 -41.63 -10.47
N SER A 199 -13.06 -40.43 -10.74
CA SER A 199 -13.27 -39.21 -9.97
C SER A 199 -14.76 -39.02 -9.66
N THR A 200 -15.13 -39.26 -8.40
CA THR A 200 -16.42 -38.84 -7.85
C THR A 200 -16.56 -37.33 -8.09
N PRO A 201 -17.72 -36.81 -8.54
CA PRO A 201 -17.90 -35.38 -8.71
C PRO A 201 -17.53 -34.64 -7.41
N SER A 202 -16.78 -33.53 -7.54
CA SER A 202 -16.36 -32.73 -6.39
C SER A 202 -17.58 -32.35 -5.54
N SER A 203 -17.57 -32.74 -4.27
CA SER A 203 -18.60 -32.32 -3.32
C SER A 203 -18.32 -30.87 -2.90
N PRO A 204 -19.30 -29.95 -2.98
CA PRO A 204 -19.13 -28.56 -2.54
C PRO A 204 -18.65 -28.44 -1.08
N MET A 205 -19.06 -29.37 -0.22
CA MET A 205 -18.59 -29.46 1.15
C MET A 205 -17.13 -29.94 1.20
N GLY A 206 -16.79 -30.93 0.38
CA GLY A 206 -15.42 -31.41 0.21
C GLY A 206 -14.45 -30.31 -0.22
N ASP A 207 -14.84 -29.44 -1.12
CA ASP A 207 -14.00 -28.35 -1.64
C ASP A 207 -13.63 -27.34 -0.55
N ILE A 208 -14.59 -26.95 0.29
CA ILE A 208 -14.34 -26.03 1.42
C ILE A 208 -13.49 -26.71 2.48
N MET A 209 -13.83 -27.96 2.85
CA MET A 209 -13.08 -28.67 3.89
C MET A 209 -11.63 -28.98 3.49
N GLN A 210 -11.36 -29.06 2.19
CA GLN A 210 -10.01 -29.24 1.64
C GLN A 210 -9.26 -27.92 1.39
N THR A 211 -9.90 -26.77 1.62
CA THR A 211 -9.24 -25.48 1.51
C THR A 211 -8.16 -25.37 2.61
N PRO A 212 -6.92 -24.95 2.30
CA PRO A 212 -5.84 -24.87 3.29
C PRO A 212 -6.19 -24.05 4.53
N GLN A 213 -6.97 -22.97 4.36
CA GLN A 213 -7.47 -22.15 5.47
C GLN A 213 -8.36 -22.95 6.43
N PHE A 214 -9.32 -23.72 5.90
CA PHE A 214 -10.21 -24.55 6.71
C PHE A 214 -9.42 -25.65 7.44
N GLN A 215 -8.53 -26.34 6.73
CA GLN A 215 -7.71 -27.42 7.31
C GLN A 215 -6.80 -26.90 8.43
N LEU A 216 -6.11 -25.78 8.19
CA LEU A 216 -5.26 -25.15 9.20
C LEU A 216 -6.07 -24.70 10.42
N ARG A 217 -7.27 -24.15 10.20
CA ARG A 217 -8.14 -23.68 11.27
C ARG A 217 -8.68 -24.83 12.11
N ARG A 218 -9.16 -25.89 11.45
CA ARG A 218 -9.57 -27.16 12.09
C ARG A 218 -8.46 -27.76 12.94
N LEU A 219 -7.26 -27.91 12.39
CA LEU A 219 -6.11 -28.44 13.12
C LEU A 219 -5.74 -27.58 14.33
N LYS A 220 -5.79 -26.25 14.20
CA LYS A 220 -5.53 -25.34 15.32
C LYS A 220 -6.57 -25.50 16.45
N GLU A 221 -7.85 -25.65 16.11
CA GLU A 221 -8.93 -25.81 17.09
C GLU A 221 -8.87 -27.18 17.78
N GLN A 222 -8.62 -28.25 17.02
CA GLN A 222 -8.39 -29.59 17.58
C GLN A 222 -7.16 -29.64 18.50
N LEU A 223 -6.07 -28.98 18.12
CA LEU A 223 -4.86 -28.93 18.93
C LEU A 223 -5.04 -28.11 20.21
N ALA A 224 -5.83 -27.04 20.17
CA ALA A 224 -6.19 -26.29 21.37
C ALA A 224 -7.05 -27.16 22.32
N PHE A 225 -8.06 -27.84 21.78
CA PHE A 225 -8.92 -28.74 22.55
C PHE A 225 -8.13 -29.89 23.19
N GLU A 226 -7.25 -30.56 22.44
CA GLU A 226 -6.40 -31.64 22.97
C GLU A 226 -5.41 -31.14 24.04
N ARG A 227 -4.95 -29.88 23.97
CA ARG A 227 -4.12 -29.28 25.02
C ARG A 227 -4.90 -29.07 26.31
N GLU A 228 -6.12 -28.53 26.23
CA GLU A 228 -7.00 -28.33 27.38
C GLU A 228 -7.35 -29.67 28.04
N ASN A 229 -7.73 -30.68 27.24
CA ASN A 229 -8.01 -32.03 27.74
C ASN A 229 -6.78 -32.67 28.41
N ARG A 230 -5.58 -32.48 27.84
CA ARG A 230 -4.33 -32.95 28.47
C ARG A 230 -4.07 -32.25 29.80
N GLU A 231 -4.33 -30.94 29.89
CA GLU A 231 -4.19 -30.17 31.14
C GLU A 231 -5.18 -30.64 32.20
N GLU A 232 -6.44 -30.90 31.83
CA GLU A 232 -7.45 -31.47 32.73
C GLU A 232 -7.05 -32.86 33.25
N LEU A 233 -6.62 -33.75 32.35
CA LEU A 233 -6.11 -35.08 32.74
C LEU A 233 -4.85 -35.00 33.60
N GLU A 234 -3.97 -34.02 33.37
CA GLU A 234 -2.77 -33.79 34.19
C GLU A 234 -3.15 -33.41 35.63
N VAL A 235 -4.19 -32.59 35.80
CA VAL A 235 -4.75 -32.25 37.12
C VAL A 235 -5.38 -33.48 37.78
N GLU A 236 -6.23 -34.24 37.06
CA GLU A 236 -6.86 -35.45 37.62
C GLU A 236 -5.82 -36.50 38.05
N VAL A 237 -4.75 -36.69 37.25
CA VAL A 237 -3.63 -37.59 37.58
C VAL A 237 -2.88 -37.10 38.82
N ALA A 238 -2.66 -35.79 38.97
CA ALA A 238 -2.01 -35.24 40.16
C ALA A 238 -2.85 -35.45 41.43
N GLU A 239 -4.17 -35.25 41.34
CA GLU A 239 -5.10 -35.50 42.44
C GLU A 239 -5.16 -36.99 42.81
N ASN A 240 -5.20 -37.89 41.82
CA ASN A 240 -5.19 -39.32 42.06
C ASN A 240 -3.86 -39.79 42.69
N ASN A 241 -2.72 -39.31 42.20
CA ASN A 241 -1.42 -39.59 42.83
C ASN A 241 -1.35 -39.13 44.29
N LYS A 242 -1.94 -37.98 44.61
CA LYS A 242 -2.06 -37.50 46.00
C LYS A 242 -2.89 -38.45 46.85
N LEU A 243 -4.02 -38.93 46.32
CA LEU A 243 -4.87 -39.90 47.02
C LEU A 243 -4.14 -41.23 47.23
N VAL A 244 -3.41 -41.72 46.23
CA VAL A 244 -2.59 -42.94 46.33
C VAL A 244 -1.53 -42.78 47.43
N MET A 245 -0.79 -41.68 47.47
CA MET A 245 0.19 -41.41 48.53
C MET A 245 -0.44 -41.41 49.93
N GLU A 246 -1.64 -40.85 50.08
CA GLU A 246 -2.37 -40.87 51.36
C GLU A 246 -2.73 -42.31 51.76
N LYS A 247 -3.20 -43.12 50.81
CA LYS A 247 -3.51 -44.53 51.06
C LYS A 247 -2.27 -45.35 51.40
N ASP A 248 -1.15 -45.13 50.72
CA ASP A 248 0.13 -45.78 51.00
C ASP A 248 0.67 -45.42 52.39
N ALA A 249 0.47 -44.16 52.84
CA ALA A 249 0.81 -43.74 54.19
C ALA A 249 -0.04 -44.45 55.25
N GLN A 250 -1.34 -44.64 54.98
CA GLN A 250 -2.25 -45.40 55.84
C GLN A 250 -1.83 -46.88 55.92
N ILE A 251 -1.53 -47.50 54.77
CA ILE A 251 -1.05 -48.89 54.69
C ILE A 251 0.24 -49.04 55.50
N THR A 252 1.22 -48.16 55.32
CA THR A 252 2.49 -48.18 56.06
C THR A 252 2.25 -48.10 57.57
N THR A 253 1.33 -47.26 58.01
CA THR A 253 0.96 -47.13 59.43
C THR A 253 0.33 -48.42 59.97
N MET A 254 -0.52 -49.09 59.19
CA MET A 254 -1.09 -50.39 59.55
C MET A 254 -0.04 -51.50 59.57
N GLN A 255 0.87 -51.53 58.59
CA GLN A 255 2.00 -52.46 58.52
C GLN A 255 2.86 -52.37 59.78
N GLN A 256 3.23 -51.15 60.20
CA GLN A 256 3.99 -50.93 61.43
C GLN A 256 3.25 -51.42 62.69
N ARG A 257 1.92 -51.33 62.73
CA ARG A 257 1.13 -51.87 63.83
C ARG A 257 1.15 -53.40 63.84
N ILE A 258 1.01 -54.02 62.66
CA ILE A 258 1.11 -55.48 62.50
C ILE A 258 2.50 -55.95 62.94
N ASP A 259 3.57 -55.32 62.48
CA ASP A 259 4.95 -55.70 62.84
C ASP A 259 5.21 -55.60 64.36
N ARG A 260 4.62 -54.61 65.03
CA ARG A 260 4.68 -54.49 66.49
C ARG A 260 3.95 -55.64 67.18
N LEU A 261 2.79 -56.06 66.68
CA LEU A 261 2.04 -57.19 67.20
C LEU A 261 2.78 -58.51 66.96
N VAL A 262 3.35 -58.70 65.77
CA VAL A 262 4.15 -59.87 65.41
C VAL A 262 5.35 -60.00 66.35
N LYS A 263 6.13 -58.94 66.56
CA LYS A 263 7.28 -58.95 67.49
C LYS A 263 6.90 -59.26 68.94
N LEU A 264 5.71 -58.86 69.38
CA LEU A 264 5.21 -59.22 70.72
C LEU A 264 4.80 -60.69 70.79
N SER A 265 4.26 -61.25 69.70
CA SER A 265 3.95 -62.68 69.59
C SER A 265 5.19 -63.57 69.42
N GLU A 266 6.20 -63.11 68.67
CA GLU A 266 7.48 -63.80 68.50
C GLU A 266 8.27 -63.84 69.80
N LYS A 267 8.28 -62.75 70.60
CA LYS A 267 8.85 -62.77 71.97
C LYS A 267 8.17 -63.78 72.91
N GLN A 268 6.93 -64.20 72.62
CA GLN A 268 6.27 -65.29 73.34
C GLN A 268 6.59 -66.67 72.74
N ALA A 269 7.02 -66.73 71.47
CA ALA A 269 7.32 -67.96 70.74
C ALA A 269 8.81 -68.34 70.74
N GLU A 270 9.72 -67.37 70.94
CA GLU A 270 11.18 -67.55 71.04
C GLU A 270 11.63 -68.41 72.25
N ASP A 271 10.71 -68.77 73.16
CA ASP A 271 10.91 -69.82 74.18
C ASP A 271 11.06 -71.24 73.57
N ARG A 272 10.92 -71.41 72.23
CA ARG A 272 10.99 -72.71 71.56
C ARG A 272 11.77 -72.69 70.24
N LEU A 273 13.10 -72.77 70.35
CA LEU A 273 14.04 -73.50 69.46
C LEU A 273 13.94 -73.30 67.93
N GLU A 274 14.91 -72.63 67.28
CA GLU A 274 15.35 -72.87 65.87
C GLU A 274 16.66 -72.10 65.49
N PRO A 275 17.87 -72.66 65.64
CA PRO A 275 19.12 -71.86 65.49
C PRO A 275 19.82 -71.92 64.11
N LYS A 276 19.51 -72.87 63.21
CA LYS A 276 20.32 -73.09 61.99
C LYS A 276 19.77 -72.41 60.74
N GLU A 277 18.47 -72.45 60.51
CA GLU A 277 17.84 -71.73 59.40
C GLU A 277 17.94 -70.20 59.59
N ILE A 278 17.96 -69.77 60.85
CA ILE A 278 18.21 -68.38 61.25
C ILE A 278 19.61 -67.91 60.82
N GLU A 279 20.61 -68.78 60.86
CA GLU A 279 21.98 -68.41 60.48
C GLU A 279 22.11 -68.23 58.96
N GLU A 280 21.54 -69.11 58.14
CA GLU A 280 21.52 -68.94 56.68
C GLU A 280 20.71 -67.70 56.24
N LEU A 281 19.60 -67.42 56.93
CA LEU A 281 18.83 -66.21 56.72
C LEU A 281 19.60 -64.96 57.13
N ARG A 282 20.41 -65.05 58.20
CA ARG A 282 21.30 -63.96 58.64
C ARG A 282 22.36 -63.66 57.58
N GLU A 283 23.06 -64.66 57.05
CA GLU A 283 24.07 -64.47 55.99
C GLU A 283 23.46 -63.88 54.71
N LYS A 284 22.29 -64.36 54.28
CA LYS A 284 21.56 -63.78 53.13
C LYS A 284 21.15 -62.34 53.39
N ASN A 285 20.71 -62.02 54.61
CA ASN A 285 20.35 -60.66 55.01
C ASN A 285 21.57 -59.74 55.00
N GLU A 286 22.72 -60.17 55.53
CA GLU A 286 23.97 -59.41 55.48
C GLU A 286 24.42 -59.14 54.03
N SER A 287 24.32 -60.13 53.14
CA SER A 287 24.61 -59.97 51.72
C SER A 287 23.66 -58.98 51.03
N LEU A 288 22.35 -59.07 51.31
CA LEU A 288 21.35 -58.12 50.80
C LEU A 288 21.58 -56.71 51.33
N VAL A 289 21.95 -56.56 52.61
CA VAL A 289 22.32 -55.30 53.22
C VAL A 289 23.56 -54.72 52.55
N GLY A 290 24.59 -55.53 52.25
CA GLY A 290 25.77 -55.10 51.49
C GLY A 290 25.41 -54.58 50.09
N ARG A 291 24.57 -55.31 49.36
CA ARG A 291 24.06 -54.87 48.04
C ARG A 291 23.22 -53.60 48.12
N LEU A 292 22.42 -53.44 49.17
CA LEU A 292 21.63 -52.23 49.40
C LEU A 292 22.52 -51.01 49.67
N HIS A 293 23.56 -51.17 50.49
CA HIS A 293 24.52 -50.08 50.74
C HIS A 293 25.29 -49.68 49.48
N GLU A 294 25.66 -50.65 48.63
CA GLU A 294 26.32 -50.37 47.36
C GLU A 294 25.38 -49.66 46.37
N ALA A 295 24.12 -50.08 46.27
CA ALA A 295 23.11 -49.38 45.49
C ALA A 295 22.87 -47.95 46.01
N PHE A 296 22.86 -47.76 47.34
CA PHE A 296 22.74 -46.44 47.95
C PHE A 296 23.93 -45.54 47.60
N ARG A 297 25.16 -46.07 47.63
CA ARG A 297 26.36 -45.35 47.20
C ARG A 297 26.24 -44.91 45.74
N GLN A 298 25.84 -45.81 44.85
CA GLN A 298 25.62 -45.48 43.43
C GLN A 298 24.53 -44.41 43.25
N CYS A 299 23.43 -44.47 44.01
CA CYS A 299 22.41 -43.41 44.00
C CYS A 299 22.98 -42.06 44.48
N GLN A 300 23.87 -42.07 45.47
CA GLN A 300 24.53 -40.86 45.95
C GLN A 300 25.47 -40.27 44.89
N ASP A 301 26.27 -41.11 44.22
CA ASP A 301 27.17 -40.68 43.14
C ASP A 301 26.37 -40.09 41.97
N LEU A 302 25.32 -40.79 41.52
CA LEU A 302 24.40 -40.28 40.49
C LEU A 302 23.73 -38.97 40.89
N LYS A 303 23.40 -38.78 42.17
CA LYS A 303 22.85 -37.51 42.68
C LYS A 303 23.87 -36.37 42.55
N THR A 304 25.15 -36.64 42.83
CA THR A 304 26.20 -35.64 42.66
C THR A 304 26.49 -35.34 41.18
N GLU A 305 26.50 -36.35 40.33
CA GLU A 305 26.68 -36.21 38.88
C GLU A 305 25.53 -35.41 38.26
N LYS A 306 24.29 -35.74 38.63
CA LYS A 306 23.10 -34.96 38.24
C LYS A 306 23.25 -33.48 38.62
N ALA A 307 23.65 -33.19 39.86
CA ALA A 307 23.84 -31.81 40.31
C ALA A 307 24.97 -31.09 39.54
N GLN A 308 26.01 -31.79 39.10
CA GLN A 308 27.06 -31.21 38.25
C GLN A 308 26.54 -30.95 36.82
N MET A 309 25.79 -31.88 36.24
CA MET A 309 25.17 -31.70 34.94
C MET A 309 24.16 -30.55 34.95
N ASP A 310 23.34 -30.41 35.99
CA ASP A 310 22.38 -29.31 36.15
C ASP A 310 23.08 -27.94 36.19
N ARG A 311 24.23 -27.84 36.88
CA ARG A 311 25.06 -26.63 36.85
C ARG A 311 25.63 -26.35 35.46
N LYS A 312 26.07 -27.40 34.75
CA LYS A 312 26.60 -27.23 33.38
C LYS A 312 25.51 -26.80 32.40
N ILE A 313 24.30 -27.33 32.53
CA ILE A 313 23.12 -26.90 31.76
C ILE A 313 22.82 -25.42 32.04
N SER A 314 22.85 -25.01 33.31
CA SER A 314 22.61 -23.61 33.70
C SER A 314 23.65 -22.67 33.07
N GLN A 315 24.94 -23.04 33.13
CA GLN A 315 26.02 -22.27 32.52
C GLN A 315 25.87 -22.17 30.99
N LEU A 316 25.60 -23.30 30.31
CA LEU A 316 25.39 -23.32 28.87
C LEU A 316 24.15 -22.51 28.45
N SER A 317 23.10 -22.50 29.29
CA SER A 317 21.91 -21.68 29.06
C SER A 317 22.22 -20.18 29.14
N GLU A 318 23.07 -19.76 30.09
CA GLU A 318 23.53 -18.38 30.22
C GLU A 318 24.38 -17.98 29.01
N GLU A 319 25.39 -18.79 28.65
CA GLU A 319 26.25 -18.57 27.48
C GLU A 319 25.43 -18.49 26.18
N ASN A 320 24.42 -19.34 26.02
CA ASN A 320 23.52 -19.29 24.86
C ASN A 320 22.64 -18.03 24.86
N GLY A 321 22.25 -17.55 26.03
CA GLY A 321 21.57 -16.26 26.20
C GLY A 321 22.44 -15.08 25.75
N ASP A 322 23.70 -15.05 26.18
CA ASP A 322 24.67 -14.01 25.79
C ASP A 322 24.98 -14.04 24.30
N LEU A 323 25.16 -15.23 23.71
CA LEU A 323 25.33 -15.40 22.28
C LEU A 323 24.10 -14.94 21.50
N SER A 324 22.89 -15.25 21.98
CA SER A 324 21.64 -14.80 21.38
C SER A 324 21.50 -13.27 21.43
N PHE A 325 21.94 -12.64 22.52
CA PHE A 325 21.97 -11.18 22.64
C PHE A 325 22.92 -10.56 21.62
N LYS A 326 24.17 -11.05 21.54
CA LYS A 326 25.15 -10.57 20.55
C LYS A 326 24.67 -10.76 19.11
N LEU A 327 24.01 -11.88 18.80
CA LEU A 327 23.45 -12.13 17.47
C LEU A 327 22.34 -11.13 17.13
N ARG A 328 21.48 -10.78 18.10
CA ARG A 328 20.45 -9.75 17.93
C ARG A 328 21.06 -8.36 17.72
N GLU A 329 22.13 -8.03 18.44
CA GLU A 329 22.87 -6.78 18.27
C GLU A 329 23.52 -6.68 16.88
N ILE A 330 24.21 -7.75 16.43
CA ILE A 330 24.78 -7.81 15.08
C ILE A 330 23.69 -7.65 14.01
N ALA A 331 22.55 -8.34 14.15
CA ALA A 331 21.44 -8.22 13.22
C ALA A 331 20.90 -6.77 13.17
N SER A 332 20.76 -6.10 14.32
CA SER A 332 20.39 -4.69 14.38
C SER A 332 21.41 -3.80 13.65
N ASN A 333 22.70 -4.00 13.88
CA ASN A 333 23.76 -3.26 13.22
C ASN A 333 23.76 -3.48 11.70
N MET A 334 23.53 -4.72 11.24
CA MET A 334 23.39 -5.02 9.81
C MET A 334 22.21 -4.28 9.17
N VAL A 335 21.05 -4.22 9.84
CA VAL A 335 19.89 -3.47 9.34
C VAL A 335 20.19 -1.97 9.27
N GLN A 336 20.89 -1.41 10.26
CA GLN A 336 21.29 -0.01 10.25
C GLN A 336 22.27 0.30 9.10
N LEU A 337 23.29 -0.54 8.90
CA LEU A 337 24.25 -0.39 7.81
C LEU A 337 23.59 -0.54 6.43
N GLN A 338 22.65 -1.48 6.29
CA GLN A 338 21.88 -1.63 5.05
C GLN A 338 21.04 -0.38 4.75
N ARG A 339 20.44 0.23 5.77
CA ARG A 339 19.68 1.48 5.61
C ARG A 339 20.58 2.62 5.15
N ALA A 340 21.73 2.82 5.83
CA ALA A 340 22.70 3.85 5.45
C ALA A 340 23.25 3.65 4.04
N LEU A 341 23.49 2.40 3.62
CA LEU A 341 23.92 2.07 2.26
C LEU A 341 22.85 2.43 1.22
N ASN A 342 21.57 2.15 1.51
CA ASN A 342 20.47 2.49 0.62
C ASN A 342 20.32 4.01 0.48
N GLU A 343 20.34 4.75 1.60
CA GLU A 343 20.30 6.22 1.62
C GLU A 343 21.43 6.82 0.78
N LEU A 344 22.67 6.37 0.99
CA LEU A 344 23.84 6.86 0.26
C LEU A 344 23.80 6.50 -1.24
N SER A 345 23.21 5.35 -1.58
CA SER A 345 22.96 4.95 -2.98
C SER A 345 21.92 5.85 -3.66
N GLU A 346 20.82 6.18 -2.97
CA GLU A 346 19.80 7.11 -3.46
C GLU A 346 20.39 8.52 -3.66
N GLU A 347 21.16 9.01 -2.68
CA GLU A 347 21.89 10.27 -2.80
C GLU A 347 22.85 10.26 -3.99
N HIS A 348 23.66 9.20 -4.15
CA HIS A 348 24.56 9.05 -5.28
C HIS A 348 23.82 9.08 -6.63
N ASN A 349 22.73 8.33 -6.76
CA ASN A 349 21.92 8.30 -7.98
C ASN A 349 21.30 9.67 -8.29
N SER A 350 20.79 10.37 -7.28
CA SER A 350 20.22 11.71 -7.44
C SER A 350 21.27 12.73 -7.87
N ALA A 351 22.47 12.71 -7.26
CA ALA A 351 23.58 13.58 -7.60
C ALA A 351 24.10 13.30 -9.02
N MET A 352 24.21 12.02 -9.40
CA MET A 352 24.57 11.61 -10.76
C MET A 352 23.54 12.08 -11.79
N ALA A 353 22.25 11.92 -11.52
CA ALA A 353 21.19 12.39 -12.42
C ALA A 353 21.22 13.91 -12.59
N GLN A 354 21.39 14.67 -11.51
CA GLN A 354 21.53 16.12 -11.55
C GLN A 354 22.79 16.56 -12.32
N SER A 355 23.92 15.88 -12.11
CA SER A 355 25.15 16.17 -12.83
C SER A 355 25.01 15.91 -14.33
N GLN A 356 24.37 14.80 -14.72
CA GLN A 356 24.10 14.49 -16.11
C GLN A 356 23.16 15.52 -16.75
N GLU A 357 22.12 15.96 -16.04
CA GLU A 357 21.20 16.96 -16.58
C GLU A 357 21.88 18.31 -16.77
N LYS A 358 22.70 18.75 -15.80
CA LYS A 358 23.53 19.95 -15.95
C LYS A 358 24.48 19.84 -17.13
N GLN A 359 25.11 18.67 -17.32
CA GLN A 359 25.97 18.43 -18.47
C GLN A 359 25.20 18.57 -19.78
N ARG A 360 24.03 17.92 -19.91
CA ARG A 360 23.17 18.04 -21.11
C ARG A 360 22.74 19.48 -21.37
N GLN A 361 22.43 20.23 -20.31
CA GLN A 361 22.04 21.63 -20.42
C GLN A 361 23.19 22.48 -20.95
N LEU A 362 24.39 22.32 -20.39
CA LEU A 362 25.59 23.02 -20.87
C LEU A 362 25.96 22.63 -22.31
N GLU A 363 25.80 21.37 -22.69
CA GLU A 363 26.01 20.90 -24.07
C GLU A 363 25.02 21.57 -25.04
N LYS A 364 23.74 21.72 -24.66
CA LYS A 364 22.73 22.44 -25.45
C LYS A 364 23.08 23.93 -25.59
N GLU A 365 23.44 24.58 -24.49
CA GLU A 365 23.82 25.99 -24.47
C GLU A 365 25.08 26.24 -25.32
N LEU A 366 26.07 25.37 -25.21
CA LEU A 366 27.27 25.41 -26.04
C LEU A 366 26.92 25.27 -27.53
N HIS A 367 26.05 24.32 -27.89
CA HIS A 367 25.63 24.12 -29.27
C HIS A 367 24.88 25.34 -29.82
N ALA A 368 23.98 25.94 -29.04
CA ALA A 368 23.27 27.16 -29.41
C ALA A 368 24.24 28.33 -29.62
N ALA A 369 25.17 28.55 -28.68
CA ALA A 369 26.19 29.59 -28.81
C ALA A 369 27.10 29.39 -30.03
N LEU A 370 27.42 28.14 -30.38
CA LEU A 370 28.18 27.82 -31.60
C LEU A 370 27.38 28.12 -32.87
N GLN A 371 26.07 27.86 -32.90
CA GLN A 371 25.22 28.24 -34.03
C GLN A 371 25.12 29.76 -34.18
N ASP A 372 24.93 30.49 -33.08
CA ASP A 372 24.87 31.96 -33.07
C ASP A 372 26.19 32.59 -33.52
N LYS A 373 27.32 32.03 -33.06
CA LYS A 373 28.67 32.39 -33.52
C LYS A 373 28.78 32.23 -35.04
N LYS A 374 28.36 31.07 -35.58
CA LYS A 374 28.41 30.80 -37.02
C LYS A 374 27.55 31.77 -37.82
N CYS A 375 26.32 32.05 -37.40
CA CYS A 375 25.45 33.04 -38.06
C CYS A 375 26.07 34.45 -38.05
N SER A 376 26.72 34.82 -36.94
CA SER A 376 27.43 36.10 -36.83
C SER A 376 28.66 36.16 -37.72
N GLU A 377 29.45 35.08 -37.82
CA GLU A 377 30.58 34.94 -38.75
C GLU A 377 30.11 35.10 -40.21
N GLU A 378 29.04 34.42 -40.62
CA GLU A 378 28.44 34.56 -41.95
C GLU A 378 28.00 36.02 -42.21
N LYS A 379 27.40 36.69 -41.22
CA LYS A 379 27.04 38.12 -41.32
C LYS A 379 28.27 39.01 -41.49
N ILE A 380 29.36 38.71 -40.79
CA ILE A 380 30.63 39.45 -40.91
C ILE A 380 31.21 39.26 -42.32
N GLU A 381 31.25 38.04 -42.85
CA GLU A 381 31.72 37.77 -44.22
C GLU A 381 30.90 38.52 -45.27
N ILE A 382 29.56 38.52 -45.14
CA ILE A 382 28.68 39.30 -46.03
C ILE A 382 28.99 40.79 -45.95
N LEU A 383 29.18 41.34 -44.74
CA LEU A 383 29.51 42.75 -44.57
C LEU A 383 30.89 43.10 -45.12
N GLN A 384 31.90 42.24 -44.92
CA GLN A 384 33.22 42.40 -45.52
C GLN A 384 33.15 42.39 -47.04
N GLY A 385 32.40 41.45 -47.64
CA GLY A 385 32.19 41.41 -49.09
C GLY A 385 31.51 42.68 -49.62
N LYS A 386 30.52 43.22 -48.90
CA LYS A 386 29.89 44.51 -49.24
C LYS A 386 30.87 45.68 -49.14
N ILE A 387 31.73 45.71 -48.11
CA ILE A 387 32.76 46.73 -47.96
C ILE A 387 33.73 46.67 -49.15
N SER A 388 34.25 45.49 -49.51
CA SER A 388 35.13 45.35 -50.68
C SER A 388 34.47 45.79 -51.98
N MET A 389 33.16 45.50 -52.18
CA MET A 389 32.42 46.03 -53.34
C MET A 389 32.29 47.55 -53.34
N LEU A 390 32.09 48.16 -52.17
CA LEU A 390 32.01 49.62 -52.03
C LEU A 390 33.38 50.28 -52.21
N GLU A 391 34.45 49.67 -51.70
CA GLU A 391 35.84 50.08 -51.93
C GLU A 391 36.18 50.01 -53.43
N ASP A 392 35.81 48.95 -54.13
CA ASP A 392 35.98 48.84 -55.59
C ASP A 392 35.19 49.91 -56.35
N GLN A 393 33.97 50.24 -55.91
CA GLN A 393 33.17 51.32 -56.51
C GLN A 393 33.80 52.69 -56.27
N LEU A 394 34.32 52.93 -55.06
CA LEU A 394 35.06 54.15 -54.73
C LEU A 394 36.34 54.27 -55.56
N ALA A 395 37.11 53.19 -55.68
CA ALA A 395 38.31 53.14 -56.53
C ALA A 395 37.97 53.42 -58.00
N LYS A 396 36.88 52.84 -58.54
CA LYS A 396 36.41 53.15 -59.91
C LYS A 396 35.95 54.59 -60.07
N LEU A 397 35.27 55.18 -59.09
CA LEU A 397 34.89 56.59 -59.10
C LEU A 397 36.13 57.49 -59.05
N GLU A 398 37.12 57.12 -58.23
CA GLU A 398 38.41 57.82 -58.16
C GLU A 398 39.15 57.69 -59.51
N GLU A 399 39.23 56.50 -60.08
CA GLU A 399 39.87 56.23 -61.37
C GLU A 399 39.15 56.96 -62.52
N CYS A 400 37.82 56.92 -62.60
CA CYS A 400 37.02 57.75 -63.50
C CYS A 400 37.28 59.25 -63.31
N SER A 401 37.36 59.74 -62.07
CA SER A 401 37.67 61.15 -61.80
C SER A 401 39.10 61.55 -62.20
N THR A 402 40.05 60.60 -62.12
CA THR A 402 41.45 60.82 -62.54
C THR A 402 41.64 60.68 -64.04
N GLN A 403 40.85 59.85 -64.71
CA GLN A 403 40.86 59.69 -66.17
C GLN A 403 40.12 60.85 -66.84
N GLU A 404 39.01 61.33 -66.27
CA GLU A 404 38.32 62.53 -66.73
C GLU A 404 39.15 63.79 -66.56
N LYS A 405 40.05 63.88 -65.54
CA LYS A 405 40.99 65.02 -65.41
C LYS A 405 41.86 65.28 -66.65
N GLY A 406 41.99 64.32 -67.58
CA GLY A 406 42.63 64.52 -68.89
C GLY A 406 41.70 65.01 -70.01
N GLU A 407 40.37 64.83 -69.89
CA GLU A 407 39.37 65.15 -70.91
C GLU A 407 38.48 66.36 -70.57
N VAL A 408 38.57 66.93 -69.36
CA VAL A 408 37.78 68.13 -68.96
C VAL A 408 38.24 69.41 -69.65
N MET A 409 39.18 69.40 -70.60
CA MET A 409 39.56 70.63 -71.30
C MET A 409 38.36 71.27 -72.00
N GLY A 410 37.38 70.49 -72.47
CA GLY A 410 36.14 71.02 -73.03
C GLY A 410 35.27 71.79 -72.01
N ASP A 411 35.07 71.25 -70.81
CA ASP A 411 34.23 71.93 -69.81
C ASP A 411 35.00 73.02 -69.04
N ILE A 412 36.32 72.90 -68.91
CA ILE A 412 37.19 73.98 -68.45
C ILE A 412 37.17 75.13 -69.45
N LEU A 413 37.23 74.86 -70.76
CA LEU A 413 37.13 75.89 -71.79
C LEU A 413 35.74 76.53 -71.81
N LYS A 414 34.65 75.77 -71.63
CA LYS A 414 33.30 76.36 -71.47
C LYS A 414 33.18 77.19 -70.19
N LEU A 415 33.80 76.75 -69.09
CA LEU A 415 33.82 77.52 -67.84
C LEU A 415 34.61 78.81 -68.02
N GLU A 416 35.75 78.77 -68.73
CA GLU A 416 36.55 79.95 -69.05
C GLU A 416 35.82 80.87 -70.03
N GLU A 417 35.10 80.32 -71.02
CA GLU A 417 34.26 81.07 -71.97
C GLU A 417 33.09 81.75 -71.25
N LEU A 418 32.36 81.04 -70.38
CA LEU A 418 31.32 81.60 -69.53
C LEU A 418 31.87 82.66 -68.57
N LYS A 419 33.07 82.46 -68.03
CA LYS A 419 33.74 83.45 -67.16
C LYS A 419 34.16 84.68 -67.96
N GLN A 420 34.59 84.52 -69.21
CA GLN A 420 34.87 85.62 -70.13
C GLN A 420 33.58 86.36 -70.50
N GLU A 421 32.48 85.63 -70.71
CA GLU A 421 31.17 86.18 -71.01
C GLU A 421 30.59 86.94 -69.81
N VAL A 422 30.69 86.39 -68.59
CA VAL A 422 30.35 87.08 -67.34
C VAL A 422 31.19 88.35 -67.18
N SER A 423 32.49 88.29 -67.47
CA SER A 423 33.37 89.47 -67.41
C SER A 423 32.97 90.53 -68.45
N SER A 424 32.61 90.11 -69.67
CA SER A 424 32.12 90.96 -70.75
C SER A 424 30.76 91.60 -70.42
N LEU A 425 29.84 90.82 -69.86
CA LEU A 425 28.54 91.31 -69.38
C LEU A 425 28.70 92.27 -68.20
N THR A 426 29.66 92.01 -67.30
CA THR A 426 29.99 92.92 -66.20
C THR A 426 30.53 94.24 -66.75
N ALA A 427 31.42 94.21 -67.74
CA ALA A 427 31.94 95.42 -68.39
C ALA A 427 30.84 96.23 -69.12
N LYS A 428 29.93 95.54 -69.83
CA LYS A 428 28.75 96.18 -70.43
C LYS A 428 27.81 96.76 -69.38
N GLY A 429 27.64 96.07 -68.24
CA GLY A 429 26.89 96.56 -67.09
C GLY A 429 27.45 97.88 -66.57
N VAL A 430 28.78 97.97 -66.41
CA VAL A 430 29.46 99.21 -66.01
C VAL A 430 29.26 100.33 -67.04
N GLN A 431 29.38 100.04 -68.34
CA GLN A 431 29.11 101.04 -69.40
C GLN A 431 27.67 101.56 -69.40
N LEU A 432 26.68 100.68 -69.24
CA LEU A 432 25.28 101.10 -69.15
C LEU A 432 25.00 101.90 -67.86
N GLU A 433 25.68 101.57 -66.76
CA GLU A 433 25.61 102.36 -65.52
C GLU A 433 26.20 103.78 -65.71
N GLU A 434 27.29 103.90 -66.46
CA GLU A 434 27.88 105.19 -66.85
C GLU A 434 26.97 105.99 -67.79
N GLU A 435 26.39 105.36 -68.82
CA GLU A 435 25.41 106.01 -69.70
C GLU A 435 24.17 106.48 -68.93
N LYS A 436 23.68 105.66 -68.00
CA LYS A 436 22.58 106.03 -67.11
C LYS A 436 22.96 107.24 -66.24
N GLN A 437 24.15 107.26 -65.65
CA GLN A 437 24.63 108.43 -64.90
C GLN A 437 24.76 109.68 -65.78
N GLN A 438 25.21 109.54 -67.02
CA GLN A 438 25.25 110.65 -67.98
C GLN A 438 23.84 111.14 -68.33
N LEU A 439 22.88 110.25 -68.57
CA LEU A 439 21.49 110.62 -68.79
C LEU A 439 20.89 111.32 -67.57
N ASP A 440 21.14 110.81 -66.36
CA ASP A 440 20.70 111.43 -65.11
C ASP A 440 21.29 112.84 -64.94
N SER A 441 22.56 113.04 -65.33
CA SER A 441 23.20 114.36 -65.38
C SER A 441 22.55 115.31 -66.40
N LEU A 442 22.09 114.76 -67.53
CA LEU A 442 21.39 115.53 -68.57
C LEU A 442 19.96 115.86 -68.15
N VAL A 443 19.26 114.93 -67.50
CA VAL A 443 17.92 115.13 -66.94
C VAL A 443 17.96 116.18 -65.85
N THR A 444 18.95 116.14 -64.96
CA THR A 444 19.14 117.19 -63.93
C THR A 444 19.49 118.53 -64.56
N SER A 445 20.33 118.57 -65.60
CA SER A 445 20.60 119.80 -66.38
C SER A 445 19.35 120.35 -67.07
N LEU A 446 18.53 119.50 -67.68
CA LEU A 446 17.27 119.88 -68.32
C LEU A 446 16.21 120.32 -67.29
N GLN A 447 16.12 119.66 -66.13
CA GLN A 447 15.27 120.10 -65.02
C GLN A 447 15.70 121.48 -64.51
N ASN A 448 17.01 121.72 -64.39
CA ASN A 448 17.54 123.03 -64.01
C ASN A 448 17.20 124.08 -65.07
N SER A 449 17.40 123.81 -66.36
CA SER A 449 17.06 124.72 -67.45
C SER A 449 15.55 124.96 -67.58
N LEU A 450 14.72 123.94 -67.35
CA LEU A 450 13.26 124.07 -67.31
C LEU A 450 12.82 124.93 -66.10
N SER A 451 13.47 124.79 -64.95
CA SER A 451 13.21 125.62 -63.77
C SER A 451 13.62 127.08 -63.98
N GLU A 452 14.73 127.31 -64.70
CA GLU A 452 15.19 128.65 -65.10
C GLU A 452 14.27 129.28 -66.15
N SER A 453 13.84 128.51 -67.15
CA SER A 453 12.84 128.93 -68.13
C SER A 453 11.49 129.22 -67.48
N HIS A 454 11.06 128.43 -66.49
CA HIS A 454 9.85 128.70 -65.72
C HIS A 454 9.97 129.98 -64.90
N ARG A 455 11.13 130.22 -64.26
CA ARG A 455 11.44 131.49 -63.55
C ARG A 455 11.49 132.68 -64.52
N ALA A 456 12.05 132.52 -65.71
CA ALA A 456 12.09 133.55 -66.76
C ALA A 456 10.70 133.86 -67.30
N ARG A 457 9.85 132.84 -67.51
CA ARG A 457 8.45 132.98 -67.92
C ARG A 457 7.61 133.68 -66.85
N GLU A 458 7.85 133.39 -65.57
CA GLU A 458 7.21 134.12 -64.46
C GLU A 458 7.70 135.58 -64.33
N ARG A 459 8.95 135.89 -64.68
CA ARG A 459 9.42 137.29 -64.76
C ARG A 459 8.76 138.04 -65.92
N LEU A 460 8.74 137.46 -67.12
CA LEU A 460 8.04 138.02 -68.28
C LEU A 460 6.53 138.20 -68.05
N LYS A 461 5.90 137.31 -67.28
CA LYS A 461 4.49 137.45 -66.87
C LYS A 461 4.28 138.65 -65.93
N ARG A 462 5.23 138.93 -65.03
CA ARG A 462 5.22 140.15 -64.20
C ARG A 462 5.49 141.40 -65.03
N ASP A 463 6.41 141.34 -66.00
CA ASP A 463 6.75 142.47 -66.87
C ASP A 463 5.61 142.83 -67.85
N LEU A 464 4.86 141.84 -68.33
CA LEU A 464 3.65 142.07 -69.13
C LEU A 464 2.50 142.64 -68.29
N GLN A 465 2.39 142.27 -67.01
CA GLN A 465 1.45 142.91 -66.08
C GLN A 465 1.87 144.35 -65.73
N ALA A 466 3.18 144.65 -65.70
CA ALA A 466 3.70 145.99 -65.48
C ALA A 466 3.51 146.90 -66.71
N ARG A 467 3.72 146.39 -67.94
CA ARG A 467 3.50 147.17 -69.18
C ARG A 467 2.03 147.45 -69.48
N ALA A 468 1.11 146.57 -69.07
CA ALA A 468 -0.33 146.86 -69.11
C ALA A 468 -0.74 147.98 -68.12
N ALA A 469 0.12 148.33 -67.17
CA ALA A 469 -0.10 149.44 -66.22
C ALA A 469 0.53 150.77 -66.67
N GLU A 470 1.37 150.80 -67.71
CA GLU A 470 2.00 152.02 -68.24
C GLU A 470 1.28 152.61 -69.48
N ASP A 471 0.29 151.92 -70.07
CA ASP A 471 -0.60 152.45 -71.13
C ASP A 471 -1.62 153.52 -70.65
N GLN A 472 -1.37 154.18 -69.50
CA GLN A 472 -2.15 155.32 -68.99
C GLN A 472 -1.24 156.35 -68.29
N ALA A 473 -0.42 157.10 -69.04
CA ALA A 473 0.07 158.43 -68.64
C ALA A 473 0.58 159.22 -69.86
#